data_AF-A0A7U6KQ69-F1
#
_entry.id   AF-A0A7U6KQ69-F1
#
_cell.length_a   1.000
_cell.length_b   1.000
_cell.length_c   1.000
_cell.angle_alpha   90.00
_cell.angle_beta   90.00
_cell.angle_gamma   90.00
#
_symmetry.space_group_name_H-M   'P 1'
#
loop_
_entity.id
_entity.type
_entity.pdbx_description
1 polymer ?
#
loop_
_entity_poly.entity_id
_entity_poly.type
_entity_poly.pdbx_seq_one_letter_code
_entity_poly.pdbx_strand_id
1 'polypeptide(L)'
;MSETALAELASSIEQHGVMQPIVIRPLLANEDKSEVFVTHEIIAGERRWRAAKMAGKSVIPAIERALSDELAIALALIENIQREDLSVIEQAAALQRFHTEFGMSHAMIAEVVGKARTTVSNLLRLNQLHDTVKDHLANSALDMGHARTLLALSSEQQPIIAQKNHRWRYDGARS
;
A
#
# COMPACT_ATOMS: atom_id res chain seq x y z
N MET A 1 -14.44 15.87 15.09
CA MET A 1 -15.55 15.17 14.40
C MET A 1 -16.83 15.51 15.14
N SER A 2 -17.94 15.80 14.45
CA SER A 2 -19.20 16.16 15.13
C SER A 2 -19.85 14.93 15.76
N GLU A 3 -20.18 15.01 17.04
CA GLU A 3 -20.92 13.99 17.81
C GLU A 3 -22.19 13.51 17.10
N THR A 4 -22.83 14.40 16.34
CA THR A 4 -24.06 14.14 15.57
C THR A 4 -23.93 13.01 14.56
N ALA A 5 -22.84 12.96 13.79
CA ALA A 5 -22.65 11.93 12.76
C ALA A 5 -22.38 10.53 13.34
N LEU A 6 -21.97 10.45 14.61
CA LEU A 6 -21.78 9.17 15.30
C LEU A 6 -23.10 8.67 15.89
N ALA A 7 -23.93 9.58 16.42
CA ALA A 7 -25.26 9.27 16.95
C ALA A 7 -26.22 8.76 15.85
N GLU A 8 -26.18 9.36 14.66
CA GLU A 8 -26.96 8.89 13.50
C GLU A 8 -26.56 7.46 13.08
N LEU A 9 -25.25 7.19 13.05
CA LEU A 9 -24.73 5.85 12.75
C LEU A 9 -25.13 4.84 13.84
N ALA A 10 -25.13 5.24 15.11
CA ALA A 10 -25.57 4.39 16.21
C ALA A 10 -27.06 4.02 16.08
N SER A 11 -27.92 5.00 15.77
CA SER A 11 -29.35 4.75 15.54
C SER A 11 -29.58 3.81 14.34
N SER A 12 -28.81 3.99 13.26
CA SER A 12 -28.86 3.07 12.11
C SER A 12 -28.44 1.64 12.47
N ILE A 13 -27.40 1.48 13.30
CA ILE A 13 -26.89 0.17 13.75
C ILE A 13 -27.85 -0.49 14.73
N GLU A 14 -28.59 0.28 15.52
CA GLU A 14 -29.62 -0.24 16.41
C GLU A 14 -30.71 -0.97 15.60
N GLN A 15 -31.19 -0.31 14.53
CA GLN A 15 -32.27 -0.79 13.67
C GLN A 15 -31.86 -1.93 12.71
N HIS A 16 -30.72 -1.78 12.03
CA HIS A 16 -30.34 -2.67 10.92
C HIS A 16 -29.12 -3.56 11.26
N GLY A 17 -28.51 -3.36 12.42
CA GLY A 17 -27.24 -3.99 12.75
C GLY A 17 -26.06 -3.36 11.99
N VAL A 18 -24.87 -3.92 12.22
CA VAL A 18 -23.66 -3.50 11.50
C VAL A 18 -23.61 -4.22 10.16
N MET A 19 -24.01 -3.52 9.10
CA MET A 19 -24.07 -4.09 7.74
C MET A 19 -22.70 -4.46 7.18
N GLN A 20 -21.68 -3.65 7.46
CA GLN A 20 -20.32 -3.88 7.00
C GLN A 20 -19.44 -4.29 8.18
N PRO A 21 -18.84 -5.50 8.17
CA PRO A 21 -18.01 -5.97 9.27
C PRO A 21 -16.82 -5.05 9.57
N ILE A 22 -16.43 -4.96 10.84
CA ILE A 22 -15.16 -4.33 11.22
C ILE A 22 -14.00 -5.29 10.94
N VAL A 23 -12.78 -4.77 10.80
CA VAL A 23 -11.59 -5.61 10.62
C VAL A 23 -10.82 -5.65 11.92
N ILE A 24 -10.51 -6.85 12.41
CA ILE A 24 -9.77 -7.07 13.65
C ILE A 24 -8.59 -8.00 13.41
N ARG A 25 -7.58 -7.91 14.28
CA ARG A 25 -6.46 -8.87 14.34
C ARG A 25 -6.30 -9.43 15.76
N PRO A 26 -5.79 -10.65 15.93
CA PRO A 26 -5.46 -11.18 17.26
C PRO A 26 -4.22 -10.47 17.83
N LEU A 27 -4.23 -10.22 19.13
CA LEU A 27 -3.07 -9.74 19.90
C LEU A 27 -2.28 -10.96 20.42
N LEU A 28 -0.95 -10.89 20.35
CA LEU A 28 -0.09 -11.94 20.91
C LEU A 28 -0.12 -11.83 22.44
N ALA A 29 -0.17 -12.98 23.12
CA ALA A 29 -0.47 -13.13 24.56
C ALA A 29 0.49 -12.40 25.54
N ASN A 30 1.49 -11.67 25.05
CA ASN A 30 2.52 -11.00 25.85
C ASN A 30 2.66 -9.50 25.57
N GLU A 31 1.82 -8.90 24.71
CA GLU A 31 1.91 -7.46 24.39
C GLU A 31 1.12 -6.58 25.36
N ASP A 32 0.20 -7.17 26.12
CA ASP A 32 -0.66 -6.45 27.06
C ASP A 32 -0.18 -6.65 28.50
N LYS A 33 0.29 -5.55 29.13
CA LYS A 33 0.59 -5.48 30.57
C LYS A 33 -0.61 -5.02 31.41
N SER A 34 -1.82 -5.08 30.86
CA SER A 34 -3.04 -4.67 31.55
C SER A 34 -3.76 -5.88 32.17
N GLU A 35 -4.44 -5.67 33.30
CA GLU A 35 -5.25 -6.71 33.97
C GLU A 35 -6.49 -7.16 33.15
N VAL A 36 -6.67 -6.58 31.95
CA VAL A 36 -7.77 -6.86 31.04
C VAL A 36 -7.25 -7.75 29.91
N PHE A 37 -7.83 -8.93 29.75
CA PHE A 37 -7.53 -9.81 28.61
C PHE A 37 -8.06 -9.22 27.30
N VAL A 38 -7.26 -8.40 26.63
CA VAL A 38 -7.55 -7.95 25.25
C VAL A 38 -6.96 -8.98 24.29
N THR A 39 -7.83 -9.66 23.55
CA THR A 39 -7.42 -10.72 22.61
C THR A 39 -7.31 -10.24 21.17
N HIS A 40 -7.90 -9.09 20.84
CA HIS A 40 -7.97 -8.57 19.48
C HIS A 40 -7.91 -7.05 19.44
N GLU A 41 -7.29 -6.51 18.39
CA GLU A 41 -7.23 -5.09 18.09
C GLU A 41 -8.06 -4.77 16.83
N ILE A 42 -8.68 -3.58 16.80
CA ILE A 42 -9.44 -3.09 15.64
C ILE A 42 -8.47 -2.41 14.66
N ILE A 43 -8.43 -2.92 13.43
CA ILE A 43 -7.60 -2.40 12.34
C ILE A 43 -8.38 -1.41 11.48
N ALA A 44 -9.68 -1.65 11.28
CA ALA A 44 -10.55 -0.76 10.52
C ALA A 44 -12.00 -0.82 10.98
N GLY A 45 -12.67 0.34 10.95
CA GLY A 45 -14.08 0.45 11.32
C GLY A 45 -14.33 1.00 12.73
N GLU A 46 -13.38 1.72 13.31
CA GLU A 46 -13.48 2.36 14.64
C GLU A 46 -14.79 3.13 14.85
N ARG A 47 -15.26 3.89 13.85
CA ARG A 47 -16.55 4.60 13.91
C ARG A 47 -17.74 3.65 14.07
N ARG A 48 -17.73 2.51 13.39
CA ARG A 48 -18.77 1.47 13.48
C ARG A 48 -18.72 0.77 14.83
N TRP A 49 -17.52 0.49 15.35
CA TRP A 49 -17.36 -0.06 16.69
C TRP A 49 -17.88 0.90 17.77
N ARG A 50 -17.50 2.18 17.73
CA ARG A 50 -18.02 3.20 18.67
C ARG A 50 -19.53 3.36 18.58
N ALA A 51 -20.07 3.45 17.37
CA ALA A 51 -21.51 3.56 17.15
C ALA A 51 -22.27 2.29 17.62
N ALA A 52 -21.71 1.10 17.43
CA ALA A 52 -22.29 -0.15 17.95
C ALA A 52 -22.24 -0.24 19.47
N LYS A 53 -21.17 0.26 20.10
CA LYS A 53 -21.06 0.39 21.56
C LYS A 53 -22.12 1.35 22.11
N MET A 54 -22.32 2.49 21.44
CA MET A 54 -23.39 3.44 21.77
C MET A 54 -24.79 2.84 21.57
N ALA A 55 -24.98 2.01 20.54
CA ALA A 55 -26.21 1.26 20.28
C ALA A 55 -26.40 0.02 21.18
N GLY A 56 -25.55 -0.17 22.20
CA GLY A 56 -25.66 -1.24 23.19
C GLY A 56 -25.43 -2.66 22.64
N LYS A 57 -24.79 -2.81 21.48
CA LYS A 57 -24.51 -4.14 20.91
C LYS A 57 -23.35 -4.79 21.66
N SER A 58 -23.58 -5.99 22.19
CA SER A 58 -22.55 -6.82 22.85
C SER A 58 -21.67 -7.57 21.86
N VAL A 59 -22.17 -7.82 20.65
CA VAL A 59 -21.46 -8.51 19.56
C VAL A 59 -21.70 -7.78 18.25
N ILE A 60 -20.65 -7.71 17.41
CA ILE A 60 -20.73 -7.16 16.07
C ILE A 60 -19.97 -8.04 15.09
N PRO A 61 -20.39 -8.10 13.82
CA PRO A 61 -19.65 -8.81 12.79
C PRO A 61 -18.26 -8.20 12.62
N ALA A 62 -17.26 -9.07 12.73
CA ALA A 62 -15.87 -8.75 12.52
C ALA A 62 -15.26 -9.76 11.55
N ILE A 63 -14.35 -9.27 10.71
CA ILE A 63 -13.51 -10.10 9.88
C ILE A 63 -12.16 -10.13 10.57
N GLU A 64 -11.81 -11.30 11.10
CA GLU A 64 -10.47 -11.53 11.62
C GLU A 64 -9.51 -11.66 10.43
N ARG A 65 -8.44 -10.89 10.51
CA ARG A 65 -7.30 -11.00 9.61
C ARG A 65 -6.08 -11.13 10.50
N ALA A 66 -5.32 -12.20 10.32
CA ALA A 66 -3.98 -12.33 10.87
C ALA A 66 -3.07 -11.31 10.16
N LEU A 67 -3.20 -10.04 10.53
CA LEU A 67 -2.34 -8.95 10.09
C LEU A 67 -1.25 -8.83 11.16
N SER A 68 -0.05 -9.33 10.87
CA SER A 68 1.12 -9.09 11.73
C SER A 68 1.40 -7.58 11.84
N ASP A 69 2.12 -7.13 12.87
CA ASP A 69 2.54 -5.71 13.02
C ASP A 69 3.24 -5.16 11.78
N GLU A 70 3.98 -6.05 11.14
CA GLU A 70 4.46 -5.97 9.77
C GLU A 70 3.45 -5.35 8.79
N LEU A 71 2.19 -5.80 8.77
CA LEU A 71 1.16 -5.27 7.87
C LEU A 71 0.64 -3.89 8.31
N ALA A 72 0.70 -3.54 9.59
CA ALA A 72 0.41 -2.19 10.07
C ALA A 72 1.51 -1.19 9.66
N ILE A 73 2.78 -1.60 9.76
CA ILE A 73 3.91 -0.84 9.19
C ILE A 73 3.76 -0.73 7.67
N ALA A 74 3.33 -1.82 7.02
CA ALA A 74 3.07 -1.85 5.60
C ALA A 74 1.97 -0.83 5.21
N LEU A 75 0.88 -0.73 5.99
CA LEU A 75 -0.17 0.30 5.81
C LEU A 75 0.38 1.74 5.95
N ALA A 76 1.27 2.01 6.90
CA ALA A 76 1.95 3.31 7.00
C ALA A 76 2.88 3.59 5.79
N LEU A 77 3.51 2.55 5.24
CA LEU A 77 4.31 2.67 4.03
C LEU A 77 3.45 2.99 2.79
N ILE A 78 2.21 2.48 2.74
CA ILE A 78 1.25 2.80 1.66
C ILE A 78 0.90 4.29 1.68
N GLU A 79 0.64 4.88 2.84
CA GLU A 79 0.34 6.32 2.96
C GLU A 79 1.49 7.14 2.36
N ASN A 80 2.74 6.74 2.63
CA ASN A 80 3.91 7.39 2.04
C ASN A 80 3.97 7.17 0.51
N ILE A 81 3.64 5.98 0.00
CA ILE A 81 3.59 5.67 -1.45
C ILE A 81 2.49 6.44 -2.19
N GLN A 82 1.38 6.75 -1.53
CA GLN A 82 0.25 7.47 -2.12
C GLN A 82 0.50 8.97 -2.28
N ARG A 83 1.66 9.48 -1.85
CA ARG A 83 2.02 10.88 -2.08
C ARG A 83 2.24 11.14 -3.57
N GLU A 84 1.62 12.22 -4.06
CA GLU A 84 1.62 12.59 -5.48
C GLU A 84 3.02 13.02 -6.00
N ASP A 85 3.98 13.27 -5.11
CA ASP A 85 5.33 13.76 -5.41
C ASP A 85 6.39 12.66 -5.61
N LEU A 86 6.06 11.37 -5.41
CA LEU A 86 7.03 10.29 -5.54
C LEU A 86 7.41 9.97 -6.99
N SER A 87 8.71 9.97 -7.27
CA SER A 87 9.25 9.47 -8.53
C SER A 87 8.98 7.96 -8.70
N VAL A 88 9.00 7.52 -9.96
CA VAL A 88 8.74 6.10 -10.31
C VAL A 88 9.76 5.15 -9.65
N ILE A 89 11.00 5.59 -9.46
CA ILE A 89 12.05 4.80 -8.78
C ILE A 89 11.78 4.70 -7.28
N GLU A 90 11.34 5.78 -6.63
CA GLU A 90 10.99 5.73 -5.21
C GLU A 90 9.79 4.83 -4.96
N GLN A 91 8.79 4.88 -5.84
CA GLN A 91 7.66 3.94 -5.80
C GLN A 91 8.14 2.49 -5.95
N ALA A 92 9.04 2.20 -6.89
CA ALA A 92 9.59 0.86 -7.08
C ALA A 92 10.37 0.37 -5.85
N ALA A 93 11.17 1.24 -5.22
CA ALA A 93 11.92 0.92 -4.01
C ALA A 93 10.99 0.67 -2.82
N ALA A 94 9.96 1.49 -2.65
CA ALA A 94 8.98 1.33 -1.58
C ALA A 94 8.16 0.04 -1.75
N LEU A 95 7.76 -0.31 -2.98
CA LEU A 95 7.11 -1.58 -3.29
C LEU A 95 8.02 -2.79 -3.02
N GLN A 96 9.33 -2.66 -3.25
CA GLN A 96 10.29 -3.74 -2.98
C GLN A 96 10.32 -4.11 -1.50
N ARG A 97 10.18 -3.12 -0.62
CA ARG A 97 10.15 -3.34 0.83
C ARG A 97 8.98 -4.23 1.23
N PHE A 98 7.79 -4.05 0.64
CA PHE A 98 6.66 -4.98 0.83
C PHE A 98 7.02 -6.43 0.54
N HIS A 99 7.82 -6.66 -0.51
CA HIS A 99 8.24 -8.00 -0.88
C HIS A 99 9.34 -8.55 0.05
N THR A 100 10.37 -7.74 0.37
CA THR A 100 11.57 -8.20 1.09
C THR A 100 11.40 -8.19 2.61
N GLU A 101 10.74 -7.18 3.17
CA GLU A 101 10.54 -7.02 4.61
C GLU A 101 9.31 -7.78 5.10
N PHE A 102 8.26 -7.87 4.27
CA PHE A 102 6.96 -8.41 4.67
C PHE A 102 6.55 -9.67 3.90
N GLY A 103 7.42 -10.20 3.02
CA GLY A 103 7.18 -11.43 2.28
C GLY A 103 5.98 -11.39 1.32
N MET A 104 5.44 -10.20 1.01
CA MET A 104 4.22 -10.10 0.22
C MET A 104 4.46 -10.52 -1.23
N SER A 105 3.49 -11.23 -1.80
CA SER A 105 3.47 -11.50 -3.23
C SER A 105 3.09 -10.23 -4.01
N HIS A 106 3.47 -10.15 -5.29
CA HIS A 106 3.08 -9.02 -6.15
C HIS A 106 1.55 -8.85 -6.25
N ALA A 107 0.78 -9.95 -6.11
CA ALA A 107 -0.67 -9.90 -6.14
C ALA A 107 -1.23 -9.23 -4.87
N MET A 108 -0.70 -9.58 -3.70
CA MET A 108 -1.08 -8.96 -2.43
C MET A 108 -0.70 -7.48 -2.40
N ILE A 109 0.52 -7.14 -2.84
CA ILE A 109 0.95 -5.74 -2.95
C ILE A 109 -0.01 -4.94 -3.82
N ALA A 110 -0.41 -5.49 -4.98
CA ALA A 110 -1.32 -4.85 -5.91
C ALA A 110 -2.72 -4.58 -5.32
N GLU A 111 -3.26 -5.54 -4.58
CA GLU A 111 -4.53 -5.39 -3.84
C GLU A 111 -4.41 -4.28 -2.80
N VAL A 112 -3.32 -4.29 -2.03
CA VAL A 112 -3.03 -3.36 -0.94
C VAL A 112 -2.84 -1.91 -1.43
N VAL A 113 -2.12 -1.71 -2.55
CA VAL A 113 -1.90 -0.36 -3.13
C VAL A 113 -2.98 0.07 -4.12
N GLY A 114 -4.00 -0.76 -4.36
CA GLY A 114 -5.09 -0.45 -5.30
C GLY A 114 -4.64 -0.31 -6.76
N LYS A 115 -3.66 -1.09 -7.21
CA LYS A 115 -3.16 -1.09 -8.60
C LYS A 115 -3.30 -2.47 -9.23
N ALA A 116 -3.20 -2.54 -10.56
CA ALA A 116 -3.13 -3.83 -11.24
C ALA A 116 -1.83 -4.57 -10.89
N ARG A 117 -1.90 -5.90 -10.76
CA ARG A 117 -0.74 -6.78 -10.52
C ARG A 117 0.39 -6.57 -11.54
N THR A 118 0.03 -6.33 -12.79
CA THR A 118 0.96 -6.03 -13.89
C THR A 118 1.70 -4.72 -13.65
N THR A 119 1.01 -3.68 -13.16
CA THR A 119 1.61 -2.40 -12.80
C THR A 119 2.63 -2.54 -11.69
N VAL A 120 2.28 -3.24 -10.60
CA VAL A 120 3.22 -3.51 -9.49
C VAL A 120 4.44 -4.29 -9.97
N SER A 121 4.22 -5.33 -10.77
CA SER A 121 5.33 -6.13 -11.31
C SER A 121 6.25 -5.31 -12.21
N ASN A 122 5.70 -4.40 -13.02
CA ASN A 122 6.51 -3.51 -13.87
C ASN A 122 7.33 -2.52 -13.04
N LEU A 123 6.75 -1.94 -11.98
CA LEU A 123 7.47 -1.03 -11.07
C LEU A 123 8.62 -1.75 -10.37
N LEU A 124 8.36 -2.93 -9.79
CA LEU A 124 9.38 -3.71 -9.09
C LEU A 124 10.58 -4.08 -9.98
N ARG A 125 10.34 -4.34 -11.27
CA ARG A 125 11.43 -4.64 -12.22
C ARG A 125 12.38 -3.47 -12.41
N LEU A 126 11.95 -2.22 -12.21
CA LEU A 126 12.83 -1.05 -12.34
C LEU A 126 13.96 -1.02 -11.31
N ASN A 127 13.80 -1.73 -10.18
CA ASN A 127 14.87 -1.88 -9.19
C ASN A 127 16.11 -2.59 -9.76
N GLN A 128 15.94 -3.36 -10.85
CA GLN A 128 17.01 -4.10 -11.53
C GLN A 128 17.78 -3.26 -12.56
N LEU A 129 17.38 -2.00 -12.78
CA LEU A 129 18.10 -1.10 -13.67
C LEU A 129 19.46 -0.71 -13.09
N HIS A 130 20.41 -0.43 -13.98
CA HIS A 130 21.67 0.22 -13.64
C HIS A 130 21.40 1.60 -13.04
N ASP A 131 22.19 2.03 -12.05
CA ASP A 131 21.91 3.24 -11.27
C ASP A 131 21.85 4.51 -12.14
N THR A 132 22.74 4.64 -13.12
CA THR A 132 22.67 5.71 -14.13
C THR A 132 21.30 5.79 -14.85
N VAL A 133 20.67 4.65 -15.15
CA VAL A 133 19.33 4.65 -15.79
C VAL A 133 18.25 5.04 -14.79
N LYS A 134 18.38 4.63 -13.52
CA LYS A 134 17.49 5.09 -12.44
C LYS A 134 17.59 6.60 -12.25
N ASP A 135 18.80 7.17 -12.28
CA ASP A 135 19.02 8.61 -12.19
C ASP A 135 18.36 9.36 -13.36
N HIS A 136 18.49 8.83 -14.58
CA HIS A 136 17.80 9.40 -15.73
C HIS A 136 16.27 9.32 -15.61
N LEU A 137 15.72 8.25 -15.03
CA LEU A 137 14.28 8.12 -14.80
C LEU A 137 13.79 9.07 -13.69
N ALA A 138 14.54 9.21 -12.60
CA ALA A 138 14.24 10.12 -11.50
C ALA A 138 14.25 11.59 -11.96
N ASN A 139 15.20 11.96 -12.82
CA ASN A 139 15.30 13.30 -13.40
C ASN A 139 14.37 13.52 -14.62
N SER A 140 13.47 12.57 -14.93
CA SER A 140 12.55 12.64 -16.07
C SER A 140 13.24 12.79 -17.44
N ALA A 141 14.51 12.37 -17.55
CA ALA A 141 15.25 12.30 -18.81
C ALA A 141 14.88 11.06 -19.64
N LEU A 142 14.33 10.04 -18.99
CA LEU A 142 13.73 8.85 -19.58
C LEU A 142 12.32 8.67 -19.05
N ASP A 143 11.46 8.01 -19.84
CA ASP A 143 10.17 7.53 -19.35
C ASP A 143 10.23 6.05 -18.94
N MET A 144 9.15 5.57 -18.33
CA MET A 144 9.02 4.19 -17.88
C MET A 144 9.06 3.18 -19.05
N GLY A 145 8.62 3.56 -20.24
CA GLY A 145 8.63 2.71 -21.43
C GLY A 145 10.06 2.42 -21.89
N HIS A 146 10.87 3.46 -22.04
CA HIS A 146 12.29 3.36 -22.37
C HIS A 146 13.05 2.56 -21.31
N ALA A 147 12.82 2.88 -20.03
CA ALA A 147 13.43 2.17 -18.92
C ALA A 147 13.13 0.67 -18.95
N ARG A 148 11.88 0.27 -19.27
CA ARG A 148 11.50 -1.13 -19.39
C ARG A 148 12.18 -1.86 -20.54
N THR A 149 12.42 -1.18 -21.66
CA THR A 149 13.16 -1.76 -22.80
C THR A 149 14.62 -2.03 -22.44
N LEU A 150 15.23 -1.14 -21.64
CA LEU A 150 16.62 -1.29 -21.19
C LEU A 150 16.82 -2.49 -20.25
N LEU A 151 15.78 -2.97 -19.55
CA LEU A 151 15.85 -4.18 -18.72
C LEU A 151 16.17 -5.46 -19.50
N ALA A 152 16.01 -5.46 -20.83
CA ALA A 152 16.41 -6.59 -21.68
C ALA A 152 17.92 -6.63 -21.96
N LEU A 153 18.65 -5.56 -21.63
CA LEU A 153 20.09 -5.41 -21.87
C LEU A 153 20.91 -5.76 -20.62
N SER A 154 22.18 -6.09 -20.82
CA SER A 154 23.10 -6.30 -19.71
C SER A 154 23.35 -4.99 -18.94
N SER A 155 23.71 -5.11 -17.66
CA SER A 155 23.98 -3.97 -16.78
C SER A 155 25.00 -2.98 -17.37
N GLU A 156 26.03 -3.49 -18.06
CA GLU A 156 27.06 -2.67 -18.73
C GLU A 156 26.54 -1.91 -19.95
N GLN A 157 25.58 -2.50 -20.68
CA GLN A 157 25.02 -1.90 -21.89
C GLN A 157 23.97 -0.83 -21.60
N GLN A 158 23.23 -0.99 -20.50
CA GLN A 158 22.17 -0.07 -20.09
C GLN A 158 22.58 1.41 -20.07
N PRO A 159 23.65 1.84 -19.35
CA PRO A 159 24.05 3.24 -19.32
C PRO A 159 24.48 3.77 -20.70
N ILE A 160 25.19 2.95 -21.48
CA ILE A 160 25.66 3.32 -22.82
C ILE A 160 24.49 3.62 -23.76
N ILE A 161 23.46 2.76 -23.75
CA ILE A 161 22.28 2.92 -24.62
C ILE A 161 21.36 4.02 -24.11
N ALA A 162 21.22 4.18 -22.79
CA ALA A 162 20.48 5.29 -22.20
C ALA A 162 21.06 6.65 -22.62
N GLN A 163 22.38 6.79 -22.57
CA GLN A 163 23.08 8.04 -22.89
C GLN A 163 23.08 8.37 -24.38
N LYS A 164 23.24 7.36 -25.26
CA LYS A 164 23.15 7.54 -26.72
C LYS A 164 21.80 8.07 -27.20
N ASN A 165 20.75 7.84 -26.41
CA ASN A 165 19.39 8.21 -26.79
C ASN A 165 18.86 9.43 -26.02
N HIS A 166 19.71 10.41 -25.66
CA HIS A 166 19.27 11.69 -25.08
C HIS A 166 18.20 12.48 -25.89
N ARG A 167 17.78 12.00 -27.07
CA ARG A 167 16.68 12.52 -27.89
C ARG A 167 15.27 12.01 -27.51
N TRP A 168 15.11 11.09 -26.56
CA TRP A 168 13.78 10.54 -26.19
C TRP A 168 12.73 11.57 -25.74
N ARG A 169 13.12 12.80 -25.34
CA ARG A 169 12.17 13.88 -24.99
C ARG A 169 11.20 14.26 -26.12
N TYR A 170 11.44 13.86 -27.38
CA TYR A 170 10.64 14.30 -28.52
C TYR A 170 9.58 13.30 -29.01
N ASP A 171 9.62 12.03 -28.63
CA ASP A 171 8.69 11.02 -29.20
C ASP A 171 7.42 10.78 -28.36
N GLY A 172 7.38 11.22 -27.10
CA GLY A 172 6.24 11.00 -26.19
C GLY A 172 5.12 12.06 -26.25
N ALA A 173 5.25 13.13 -27.03
CA ALA A 173 4.26 14.21 -27.12
C ALA A 173 3.26 14.06 -28.29
N ARG A 174 3.19 12.88 -28.92
CA ARG A 174 2.24 12.58 -29.99
C ARG A 174 1.61 11.20 -29.81
N SER A 175 0.61 11.11 -28.94
CA SER A 175 -0.46 10.11 -29.01
C SER A 175 -1.49 10.38 -27.93
#